data_AF-A0A9E5Y7U5-F1
#
_entry.id   AF-A0A9E5Y7U5-F1
#
_cell.length_a   1.000
_cell.length_b   1.000
_cell.length_c   1.000
_cell.angle_alpha   90.00
_cell.angle_beta   90.00
_cell.angle_gamma   90.00
#
_symmetry.space_group_name_H-M   'P 1'
#
loop_
_entity.id
_entity.type
_entity.pdbx_description
1 polymer ?
#
loop_
_entity_poly.entity_id
_entity_poly.type
_entity_poly.pdbx_seq_one_letter_code
_entity_poly.pdbx_strand_id
1 'polypeptide(L)'
;AIHWKPAIRWFIDRIHVIRPIRFDNIRRNEVAARIPKPNPATVMSTGKRLYYLVDDGDNRQQRAATVLRDVEYIIAAHFELTDKAGPEDNPGKHLAIFQRRAKKGQFFHQPCLGCREFPAAFEFFEGDPPVSCYQGEKRELGYMLLDIDFANNMTPLFFKAVMEDGIISPPRPDNREVRS
;
A
#
# COMPACT_ATOMS: atom_id res chain seq x y z
N ALA A 1 4.71 -0.03 7.26
CA ALA A 1 3.92 0.35 8.46
C ALA A 1 4.43 -0.32 9.75
N ILE A 2 4.59 -1.65 9.78
CA ILE A 2 4.93 -2.40 11.02
C ILE A 2 6.39 -2.21 11.44
N HIS A 3 7.34 -2.57 10.57
CA HIS A 3 8.77 -2.39 10.78
C HIS A 3 9.48 -2.13 9.45
N TRP A 4 10.25 -1.05 9.40
CA TRP A 4 11.08 -0.70 8.26
C TRP A 4 12.25 0.16 8.73
N LYS A 5 13.40 -0.01 8.09
CA LYS A 5 14.59 0.82 8.24
C LYS A 5 15.26 0.97 6.87
N PRO A 6 16.03 2.04 6.62
CA PRO A 6 16.78 2.20 5.37
C PRO A 6 17.69 1.02 5.03
N ALA A 7 18.17 0.29 6.05
CA ALA A 7 19.00 -0.91 5.93
C ALA A 7 18.28 -2.15 5.37
N ILE A 8 16.95 -2.14 5.28
CA ILE A 8 16.17 -3.29 4.78
C ILE A 8 15.18 -2.89 3.70
N ARG A 9 14.97 -3.81 2.74
CA ARG A 9 13.94 -3.71 1.70
C ARG A 9 13.07 -4.96 1.72
N TRP A 10 11.76 -4.78 1.83
CA TRP A 10 10.79 -5.87 1.78
C TRP A 10 10.47 -6.26 0.33
N PHE A 11 10.30 -7.55 0.10
CA PHE A 11 9.84 -8.15 -1.15
C PHE A 11 8.64 -9.04 -0.85
N ILE A 12 7.58 -8.90 -1.64
CA ILE A 12 6.39 -9.72 -1.52
C ILE A 12 6.55 -10.95 -2.40
N ASP A 13 6.49 -12.12 -1.79
CA ASP A 13 6.64 -13.39 -2.50
C ASP A 13 5.28 -13.92 -2.97
N ARG A 14 4.28 -13.86 -2.07
CA ARG A 14 2.93 -14.35 -2.34
C ARG A 14 1.89 -13.50 -1.62
N ILE A 15 0.75 -13.32 -2.27
CA ILE A 15 -0.45 -12.73 -1.70
C ILE A 15 -1.56 -13.77 -1.84
N HIS A 16 -2.02 -14.30 -0.70
CA HIS A 16 -3.11 -15.27 -0.67
C HIS A 16 -4.42 -14.54 -0.37
N VAL A 17 -5.36 -14.58 -1.32
CA VAL A 17 -6.69 -14.00 -1.22
C VAL A 17 -7.61 -15.00 -0.50
N ILE A 18 -8.02 -14.68 0.72
CA ILE A 18 -8.80 -15.60 1.55
C ILE A 18 -10.30 -15.44 1.32
N ARG A 19 -10.75 -14.18 1.17
CA ARG A 19 -12.17 -13.86 1.01
C ARG A 19 -12.55 -13.55 -0.44
N PRO A 20 -13.82 -13.78 -0.83
CA PRO A 20 -14.30 -13.45 -2.16
C PRO A 20 -14.16 -11.95 -2.48
N ILE A 21 -13.70 -11.65 -3.68
CA ILE A 21 -13.62 -10.30 -4.23
C ILE A 21 -15.03 -9.74 -4.40
N ARG A 22 -15.36 -8.71 -3.60
CA ARG A 22 -16.63 -7.98 -3.64
C ARG A 22 -16.35 -6.49 -3.73
N PHE A 23 -17.15 -5.79 -4.52
CA PHE A 23 -17.04 -4.35 -4.69
C PHE A 23 -18.21 -3.63 -4.03
N ASP A 24 -17.93 -2.44 -3.50
CA ASP A 24 -18.91 -1.50 -3.00
C ASP A 24 -18.63 -0.10 -3.59
N ASN A 25 -19.65 0.74 -3.67
CA ASN A 25 -19.51 2.09 -4.22
C ASN A 25 -19.69 3.13 -3.11
N ILE A 26 -18.65 3.92 -2.88
CA ILE A 26 -18.66 4.98 -1.87
C ILE A 26 -18.48 6.32 -2.58
N ARG A 27 -19.34 7.30 -2.25
CA ARG A 27 -19.21 8.68 -2.74
C ARG A 27 -18.77 9.61 -1.63
N ARG A 28 -17.76 10.44 -1.90
CA ARG A 28 -17.18 11.36 -0.94
C ARG A 28 -17.04 12.75 -1.53
N ASN A 29 -17.11 13.75 -0.66
CA ASN A 29 -16.70 15.10 -1.02
C ASN A 29 -15.20 15.19 -0.79
N GLU A 30 -14.45 15.40 -1.87
CA GLU A 30 -13.02 15.65 -1.85
C GLU A 30 -12.75 17.08 -2.35
N VAL A 31 -11.59 17.61 -2.01
CA VAL A 31 -11.13 18.90 -2.53
C VAL A 31 -10.78 18.76 -4.01
N ALA A 32 -11.32 19.64 -4.85
CA ALA A 32 -11.16 19.57 -6.30
C ALA A 32 -9.75 19.94 -6.77
N ALA A 33 -9.14 20.96 -6.16
CA ALA A 33 -7.85 21.49 -6.59
C ALA A 33 -6.99 21.94 -5.40
N ARG A 34 -5.67 21.96 -5.61
CA ARG A 34 -4.77 22.61 -4.68
C ARG A 34 -5.00 24.12 -4.74
N ILE A 35 -5.02 24.76 -3.57
CA ILE A 35 -5.07 26.23 -3.46
C ILE A 35 -3.97 26.85 -4.32
N PRO A 36 -4.30 27.78 -5.23
CA PRO A 36 -3.29 28.60 -5.91
C PRO A 36 -2.43 29.36 -4.89
N LYS A 37 -1.18 29.66 -5.24
CA LYS A 37 -0.31 30.44 -4.34
C LYS A 37 -0.95 31.84 -4.13
N PRO A 38 -1.27 32.25 -2.90
CA PRO A 38 -1.78 33.59 -2.65
C PRO A 38 -0.70 34.62 -3.00
N ASN A 39 -1.10 35.82 -3.43
CA ASN A 39 -0.15 36.89 -3.74
C ASN A 39 0.64 37.25 -2.45
N PRO A 40 1.98 37.06 -2.43
CA PRO A 40 2.80 37.29 -1.23
C PRO A 40 2.66 38.72 -0.67
N ALA A 41 2.50 39.72 -1.54
CA ALA A 41 2.34 41.12 -1.14
C ALA A 41 1.02 41.35 -0.37
N THR A 42 -0.04 40.63 -0.72
CA THR A 42 -1.35 40.71 -0.06
C THR A 42 -1.35 40.03 1.31
N VAL A 43 -0.61 38.93 1.44
CA VAL A 43 -0.46 38.21 2.72
C VAL A 43 0.37 39.02 3.72
N MET A 44 1.48 39.62 3.26
CA MET A 44 2.34 40.44 4.12
C MET A 44 1.69 41.77 4.56
N SER A 45 0.85 42.38 3.73
CA SER A 45 0.22 43.67 4.06
C SER A 45 -0.99 43.55 5.00
N THR A 46 -1.73 42.44 4.93
CA THR A 46 -2.99 42.30 5.70
C THR A 46 -2.80 41.58 7.04
N GLY A 47 -1.72 40.83 7.25
CA GLY A 47 -1.50 40.03 8.47
C GLY A 47 -2.62 39.02 8.76
N LYS A 48 -3.50 38.75 7.78
CA LYS A 48 -4.70 37.93 7.94
C LYS A 48 -4.38 36.45 7.82
N ARG A 49 -5.16 35.64 8.56
CA ARG A 49 -5.14 34.18 8.44
C ARG A 49 -5.51 33.76 7.02
N LEU A 50 -4.69 32.88 6.45
CA LEU A 50 -5.00 32.19 5.20
C LEU A 50 -6.02 31.09 5.47
N TYR A 51 -7.02 30.98 4.61
CA TYR A 51 -8.05 29.95 4.64
C TYR A 51 -8.30 29.41 3.23
N TYR A 52 -8.89 28.21 3.16
CA TYR A 52 -9.36 27.62 1.92
C TYR A 52 -10.81 27.20 2.09
N LEU A 53 -11.68 27.79 1.28
CA LEU A 53 -13.09 27.46 1.28
C LEU A 53 -13.29 26.18 0.47
N VAL A 54 -13.42 25.06 1.18
CA VAL A 54 -13.59 23.74 0.57
C VAL A 54 -14.98 23.53 -0.02
N ASP A 55 -15.99 24.26 0.46
CA ASP A 55 -17.40 24.11 0.08
C ASP A 55 -17.91 25.18 -0.89
N ASP A 56 -17.07 26.13 -1.31
CA ASP A 56 -17.46 27.27 -2.16
C ASP A 56 -17.02 27.07 -3.61
N GLY A 57 -17.91 27.42 -4.55
CA GLY A 57 -17.72 27.25 -6.00
C GLY A 57 -17.32 25.82 -6.41
N ASP A 58 -16.35 25.72 -7.31
CA ASP A 58 -15.85 24.44 -7.86
C ASP A 58 -14.77 23.78 -7.00
N ASN A 59 -14.56 24.23 -5.75
CA ASN A 59 -13.53 23.67 -4.86
C ASN A 59 -13.91 22.31 -4.25
N ARG A 60 -15.19 21.92 -4.36
CA ARG A 60 -15.72 20.63 -3.90
C ARG A 60 -15.99 19.69 -5.05
N GLN A 61 -15.36 18.52 -5.03
CA GLN A 61 -15.59 17.45 -6.00
C GLN A 61 -16.24 16.24 -5.33
N GLN A 62 -17.36 15.79 -5.86
CA GLN A 62 -17.98 14.53 -5.42
C GLN A 62 -17.37 13.35 -6.17
N ARG A 63 -16.39 12.68 -5.57
CA ARG A 63 -15.74 11.51 -6.18
C ARG A 63 -16.41 10.22 -5.73
N ALA A 64 -16.75 9.38 -6.70
CA ALA A 64 -17.18 8.02 -6.47
C ALA A 64 -15.96 7.10 -6.56
N ALA A 65 -15.83 6.21 -5.59
CA ALA A 65 -14.82 5.17 -5.56
C ALA A 65 -15.51 3.81 -5.51
N THR A 66 -15.11 2.92 -6.43
CA THR A 66 -15.44 1.50 -6.35
C THR A 66 -14.34 0.83 -5.54
N VAL A 67 -14.69 0.38 -4.33
CA VAL A 67 -13.74 -0.15 -3.34
C VAL A 67 -13.99 -1.63 -3.11
N LEU A 68 -12.97 -2.34 -2.62
CA LEU A 68 -13.14 -3.71 -2.18
C LEU A 68 -13.80 -3.76 -0.80
N ARG A 69 -14.63 -4.77 -0.57
CA ARG A 69 -15.37 -4.98 0.68
C ARG A 69 -14.99 -6.31 1.32
N ASP A 70 -14.82 -6.28 2.64
CA ASP A 70 -14.63 -7.47 3.48
C ASP A 70 -13.48 -8.36 2.98
N VAL A 71 -12.33 -7.72 2.73
CA VAL A 71 -11.13 -8.39 2.22
C VAL A 71 -10.32 -9.03 3.34
N GLU A 72 -9.59 -10.08 3.01
CA GLU A 72 -8.65 -10.76 3.90
C GLU A 72 -7.53 -11.35 3.07
N TYR A 73 -6.29 -11.08 3.48
CA TYR A 73 -5.09 -11.50 2.76
C TYR A 73 -4.06 -12.09 3.71
N ILE A 74 -3.34 -13.10 3.24
CA ILE A 74 -2.09 -13.54 3.86
C ILE A 74 -0.94 -13.14 2.95
N ILE A 75 0.01 -12.40 3.51
CA ILE A 75 1.16 -11.86 2.78
C ILE A 75 2.40 -12.64 3.20
N ALA A 76 2.97 -13.41 2.27
CA ALA A 76 4.29 -13.99 2.43
C ALA A 76 5.32 -13.02 1.86
N ALA A 77 6.32 -12.68 2.67
CA ALA A 77 7.33 -11.71 2.30
C ALA A 77 8.66 -12.04 2.98
N HIS A 78 9.74 -11.67 2.31
CA HIS A 78 11.08 -11.60 2.89
C HIS A 78 11.61 -10.18 2.79
N PHE A 79 12.75 -9.93 3.42
CA PHE A 79 13.49 -8.70 3.19
C PHE A 79 14.95 -9.01 2.94
N GLU A 80 15.59 -8.15 2.17
CA GLU A 80 17.04 -8.16 1.96
C GLU A 80 17.66 -6.94 2.63
N LEU A 81 18.94 -7.05 2.98
CA LEU A 81 19.73 -5.90 3.42
C LEU A 81 20.04 -5.01 2.21
N THR A 82 20.07 -3.70 2.45
CA THR A 82 20.47 -2.71 1.45
C THR A 82 21.94 -2.33 1.64
N ASP A 83 22.46 -1.56 0.70
CA ASP A 83 23.76 -0.88 0.76
C ASP A 83 23.90 0.08 1.96
N LYS A 84 22.78 0.45 2.60
CA LYS A 84 22.75 1.33 3.78
C LYS A 84 22.81 0.58 5.11
N ALA A 85 22.98 -0.75 5.08
CA ALA A 85 23.13 -1.54 6.29
C ALA A 85 24.45 -1.22 7.01
N GLY A 86 24.37 -0.85 8.28
CA GLY A 86 25.54 -0.64 9.13
C GLY A 86 26.08 -1.94 9.74
N PRO A 87 27.20 -1.89 10.49
CA PRO A 87 27.79 -3.07 11.15
C PRO A 87 26.84 -3.81 12.11
N GLU A 88 25.88 -3.07 12.68
CA GLU A 88 24.90 -3.58 13.65
C GLU A 88 23.59 -4.07 13.01
N ASP A 89 23.45 -3.93 11.69
CA ASP A 89 22.26 -4.35 10.95
C ASP A 89 22.47 -5.78 10.44
N ASN A 90 21.68 -6.70 11.00
CA ASN A 90 21.68 -8.10 10.57
C ASN A 90 20.24 -8.59 10.37
N PRO A 91 20.02 -9.60 9.49
CA PRO A 91 18.67 -10.05 9.17
C PRO A 91 17.92 -10.59 10.40
N GLY A 92 18.58 -11.35 11.27
CA GLY A 92 17.95 -11.92 12.47
C GLY A 92 17.36 -10.85 13.40
N LYS A 93 18.08 -9.76 13.63
CA LYS A 93 17.64 -8.61 14.43
C LYS A 93 16.41 -7.94 13.83
N HIS A 94 16.40 -7.65 12.53
CA HIS A 94 15.26 -7.01 11.88
C HIS A 94 14.03 -7.92 11.86
N LEU A 95 14.21 -9.22 11.60
CA LEU A 95 13.14 -10.21 11.61
C LEU A 95 12.52 -10.33 13.01
N ALA A 96 13.33 -10.45 14.05
CA ALA A 96 12.85 -10.54 15.43
C ALA A 96 12.06 -9.29 15.86
N ILE A 97 12.49 -8.09 15.43
CA ILE A 97 11.75 -6.85 15.69
C ILE A 97 10.40 -6.85 14.97
N PHE A 98 10.38 -7.25 13.69
CA PHE A 98 9.14 -7.35 12.92
C PHE A 98 8.17 -8.34 13.55
N GLN A 99 8.60 -9.57 13.82
CA GLN A 99 7.76 -10.62 14.41
C GLN A 99 7.19 -10.19 15.77
N ARG A 100 8.03 -9.63 16.65
CA ARG A 100 7.57 -9.11 17.95
C ARG A 100 6.50 -8.03 17.78
N ARG A 101 6.70 -7.10 16.84
CA ARG A 101 5.74 -6.03 16.57
C ARG A 101 4.44 -6.58 16.00
N ALA A 102 4.54 -7.48 15.02
CA ALA A 102 3.40 -8.13 14.38
C ALA A 102 2.55 -8.91 15.40
N LYS A 103 3.18 -9.76 16.24
CA LYS A 103 2.52 -10.55 17.29
C LYS A 103 1.88 -9.69 18.39
N LYS A 104 2.42 -8.51 18.68
CA LYS A 104 1.90 -7.59 19.72
C LYS A 104 0.97 -6.50 19.17
N GLY A 105 0.65 -6.52 17.88
CA GLY A 105 -0.14 -5.45 17.23
C GLY A 105 0.54 -4.08 17.25
N GLN A 106 1.87 -4.02 17.37
CA GLN A 106 2.64 -2.76 17.38
C GLN A 106 3.03 -2.35 15.96
N PHE A 107 2.96 -1.05 15.68
CA PHE A 107 3.29 -0.49 14.38
C PHE A 107 3.81 0.95 14.51
N PHE A 108 4.49 1.46 13.47
CA PHE A 108 4.94 2.86 13.43
C PHE A 108 3.80 3.82 13.08
N HIS A 109 2.96 3.43 12.13
CA HIS A 109 1.67 4.07 11.81
C HIS A 109 0.65 2.99 11.48
N GLN A 110 -0.64 3.29 11.68
CA GLN A 110 -1.73 2.36 11.38
C GLN A 110 -1.61 1.90 9.92
N PRO A 111 -1.41 0.60 9.65
CA PRO A 111 -1.43 0.09 8.28
C PRO A 111 -2.82 0.33 7.68
N CYS A 112 -2.88 0.51 6.36
CA CYS A 112 -4.13 0.74 5.64
C CYS A 112 -4.20 -0.09 4.35
N LEU A 113 -5.42 -0.42 3.93
CA LEU A 113 -5.70 -1.12 2.69
C LEU A 113 -5.89 -0.09 1.55
N GLY A 114 -4.78 0.32 0.94
CA GLY A 114 -4.75 1.35 -0.09
C GLY A 114 -4.73 2.76 0.51
N CYS A 115 -5.90 3.30 0.86
CA CYS A 115 -6.04 4.67 1.38
C CYS A 115 -6.18 4.70 2.92
N ARG A 116 -5.79 5.80 3.58
CA ARG A 116 -5.76 5.93 5.06
C ARG A 116 -7.13 5.81 5.72
N GLU A 117 -8.20 5.97 4.96
CA GLU A 117 -9.59 5.81 5.36
C GLU A 117 -9.96 4.35 5.67
N PHE A 118 -9.16 3.40 5.20
CA PHE A 118 -9.38 1.97 5.37
C PHE A 118 -8.26 1.36 6.23
N PRO A 119 -8.33 1.46 7.57
CA PRO A 119 -7.32 0.86 8.45
C PRO A 119 -7.30 -0.66 8.29
N ALA A 120 -6.10 -1.23 8.21
CA ALA A 120 -5.91 -2.67 8.14
C ALA A 120 -5.69 -3.23 9.55
N ALA A 121 -6.56 -4.15 9.97
CA ALA A 121 -6.25 -5.06 11.05
C ALA A 121 -5.22 -6.08 10.54
N PHE A 122 -4.27 -6.46 11.38
CA PHE A 122 -3.25 -7.43 11.01
C PHE A 122 -2.87 -8.29 12.22
N GLU A 123 -2.42 -9.49 11.92
CA GLU A 123 -1.84 -10.42 12.88
C GLU A 123 -0.64 -11.12 12.25
N PHE A 124 0.24 -11.66 13.09
CA PHE A 124 1.32 -12.51 12.61
C PHE A 124 0.81 -13.93 12.43
N PHE A 125 0.90 -14.45 11.22
CA PHE A 125 0.42 -15.78 10.86
C PHE A 125 1.59 -16.79 10.81
N GLU A 126 1.44 -17.90 11.52
CA GLU A 126 2.36 -19.05 11.50
C GLU A 126 1.58 -20.31 11.11
N GLY A 127 2.12 -21.08 10.17
CA GLY A 127 1.52 -22.35 9.71
C GLY A 127 1.10 -22.32 8.25
N ASP A 128 0.35 -23.34 7.86
CA ASP A 128 -0.17 -23.47 6.51
C ASP A 128 -1.37 -22.54 6.33
N PRO A 129 -1.41 -21.75 5.25
CA PRO A 129 -2.52 -20.84 5.04
C PRO A 129 -3.84 -21.62 4.89
N PRO A 130 -4.96 -21.08 5.41
CA PRO A 130 -6.26 -21.68 5.23
C PRO A 130 -6.63 -21.76 3.75
N VAL A 131 -7.53 -22.68 3.42
CA VAL A 131 -8.04 -22.86 2.07
C VAL A 131 -8.77 -21.59 1.62
N SER A 132 -8.37 -21.04 0.47
CA SER A 132 -9.06 -19.91 -0.16
C SER A 132 -10.43 -20.33 -0.71
N CYS A 133 -11.36 -19.37 -0.76
CA CYS A 133 -12.59 -19.51 -1.53
C CYS A 133 -12.38 -19.70 -3.04
N TYR A 134 -11.14 -19.53 -3.54
CA TYR A 134 -10.73 -19.72 -4.94
C TYR A 134 -9.94 -21.02 -5.16
N GLN A 135 -10.00 -21.98 -4.25
CA GLN A 135 -9.34 -23.28 -4.44
C GLN A 135 -9.84 -23.97 -5.71
N GLY A 136 -8.90 -24.48 -6.52
CA GLY A 136 -9.16 -25.12 -7.81
C GLY A 136 -9.43 -24.13 -8.95
N GLU A 137 -9.39 -22.82 -8.69
CA GLU A 137 -9.60 -21.80 -9.69
C GLU A 137 -8.27 -21.18 -10.15
N LYS A 138 -8.17 -21.00 -11.48
CA LYS A 138 -7.16 -20.16 -12.11
C LYS A 138 -7.83 -18.95 -12.73
N ARG A 139 -7.51 -17.76 -12.24
CA ARG A 139 -8.10 -16.50 -12.67
C ARG A 139 -7.04 -15.53 -13.17
N GLU A 140 -7.18 -15.08 -14.40
CA GLU A 140 -6.38 -13.95 -14.89
C GLU A 140 -6.94 -12.63 -14.35
N LEU A 141 -6.12 -11.87 -13.63
CA LEU A 141 -6.48 -10.56 -13.09
C LEU A 141 -6.08 -9.41 -14.03
N GLY A 142 -5.34 -9.72 -15.10
CA GLY A 142 -4.83 -8.74 -16.05
C GLY A 142 -3.55 -8.06 -15.55
N TYR A 143 -3.23 -6.89 -16.10
CA TYR A 143 -2.09 -6.11 -15.64
C TYR A 143 -2.43 -5.41 -14.32
N MET A 144 -1.58 -5.63 -13.31
CA MET A 144 -1.67 -4.97 -12.01
C MET A 144 -0.38 -4.23 -11.70
N LEU A 145 -0.49 -3.16 -10.91
CA LEU A 145 0.67 -2.45 -10.38
C LEU A 145 1.47 -3.41 -9.49
N LEU A 146 2.75 -3.58 -9.80
CA LEU A 146 3.71 -4.31 -9.00
C LEU A 146 4.24 -3.44 -7.86
N ASP A 147 4.89 -2.33 -8.21
CA ASP A 147 5.48 -1.38 -7.27
C ASP A 147 5.77 -0.05 -7.99
N ILE A 148 6.19 0.97 -7.25
CA ILE A 148 6.67 2.24 -7.79
C ILE A 148 8.19 2.25 -7.77
N ASP A 149 8.82 2.48 -8.92
CA ASP A 149 10.27 2.65 -8.99
C ASP A 149 10.68 4.06 -8.55
N PHE A 150 11.00 4.18 -7.27
CA PHE A 150 11.48 5.44 -6.69
C PHE A 150 12.85 5.89 -7.18
N ALA A 151 13.67 5.00 -7.78
CA ALA A 151 14.95 5.38 -8.35
C ALA A 151 14.79 5.98 -9.75
N ASN A 152 13.77 5.54 -10.50
CA ASN A 152 13.52 5.96 -11.88
C ASN A 152 12.26 6.83 -11.98
N ASN A 153 12.32 8.05 -11.44
CA ASN A 153 11.26 9.07 -11.59
C ASN A 153 9.84 8.62 -11.16
N MET A 154 9.75 7.74 -10.15
CA MET A 154 8.48 7.17 -9.68
C MET A 154 7.71 6.43 -10.78
N THR A 155 8.44 5.80 -11.73
CA THR A 155 7.82 5.05 -12.81
C THR A 155 7.05 3.86 -12.25
N PRO A 156 5.75 3.70 -12.57
CA PRO A 156 4.96 2.57 -12.11
C PRO A 156 5.38 1.29 -12.82
N LEU A 157 5.61 0.22 -12.07
CA LEU A 157 5.91 -1.10 -12.60
C LEU A 157 4.64 -1.95 -12.63
N PHE A 158 4.43 -2.73 -13.68
CA PHE A 158 3.26 -3.58 -13.90
C PHE A 158 3.67 -5.01 -14.22
N PHE A 159 2.81 -5.96 -13.84
CA PHE A 159 2.96 -7.38 -14.19
C PHE A 159 1.60 -7.97 -14.55
N LYS A 160 1.60 -9.05 -15.35
CA LYS A 160 0.37 -9.80 -15.65
C LYS A 160 0.04 -10.69 -14.45
N ALA A 161 -0.87 -10.24 -13.59
CA ALA A 161 -1.27 -10.97 -12.41
C ALA A 161 -2.20 -12.14 -12.77
N VAL A 162 -1.82 -13.32 -12.29
CA VAL A 162 -2.62 -14.54 -12.34
C VAL A 162 -2.78 -15.02 -10.90
N MET A 163 -4.01 -15.38 -10.54
CA MET A 163 -4.36 -15.96 -9.25
C MET A 163 -4.67 -17.44 -9.45
N GLU A 164 -3.94 -18.31 -8.76
CA GLU A 164 -4.13 -19.77 -8.79
C GLU A 164 -4.36 -20.25 -7.37
N ASP A 165 -5.46 -20.95 -7.11
CA ASP A 165 -5.86 -21.39 -5.76
C ASP A 165 -5.98 -20.23 -4.75
N GLY A 166 -6.33 -19.04 -5.23
CA GLY A 166 -6.36 -17.81 -4.44
C GLY A 166 -4.99 -17.16 -4.21
N ILE A 167 -3.90 -17.72 -4.73
CA ILE A 167 -2.54 -17.23 -4.53
C ILE A 167 -2.10 -16.44 -5.76
N ILE A 168 -1.60 -15.22 -5.52
CA ILE A 168 -0.91 -14.39 -6.50
C ILE A 168 0.58 -14.41 -6.14
N SER A 169 1.45 -14.66 -7.12
CA SER A 169 2.91 -14.65 -6.94
C SER A 169 3.52 -13.50 -7.75
N PRO A 170 3.74 -12.32 -7.14
CA PRO A 170 4.34 -11.18 -7.84
C PRO A 170 5.79 -11.47 -8.22
N PRO A 171 6.24 -11.05 -9.40
CA PRO A 171 7.64 -11.18 -9.78
C PRO A 171 8.52 -10.17 -9.04
N ARG A 172 9.83 -10.42 -9.03
CA ARG A 172 10.77 -9.39 -8.59
C ARG A 172 10.76 -8.19 -9.55
N PRO A 173 10.98 -6.96 -9.05
CA PRO A 173 11.00 -5.75 -9.89
C PRO A 173 12.00 -5.78 -11.05
N ASP A 174 13.10 -6.54 -10.92
CA ASP A 174 14.17 -6.70 -11.92
C ASP A 174 13.90 -7.81 -12.95
N ASN A 175 12.76 -8.51 -12.83
CA ASN A 175 12.39 -9.57 -13.76
C ASN A 175 11.95 -9.00 -15.12
N ARG A 176 12.34 -9.68 -16.21
CA ARG A 176 12.03 -9.30 -17.60
C ARG A 176 10.54 -9.23 -17.92
N GLU A 177 9.69 -9.91 -17.16
CA GLU A 177 8.24 -9.87 -17.36
C GLU A 177 7.58 -8.59 -16.82
N VAL A 178 8.29 -7.81 -16.01
CA VAL A 178 7.83 -6.54 -15.46
C VAL A 178 7.90 -5.45 -16.54
N ARG A 179 6.85 -4.65 -16.63
CA ARG A 179 6.72 -3.53 -17.59
C ARG A 179 6.67 -2.21 -16.85
N SER A 180 7.34 -1.19 -17.38
CA SER A 180 7.35 0.20 -16.89
C SER A 180 6.47 1.11 -17.75
#